data_AF-A0A1B9C233-F1
#
_entry.id   AF-A0A1B9C233-F1
#
_cell.length_a   1.000
_cell.length_b   1.000
_cell.length_c   1.000
_cell.angle_alpha   90.00
_cell.angle_beta   90.00
_cell.angle_gamma   90.00
#
_symmetry.space_group_name_H-M   'P 1'
#
loop_
_entity.id
_entity.type
_entity.pdbx_description
1 polymer ?
#
loop_
_entity_poly.entity_id
_entity_poly.type
_entity_poly.pdbx_seq_one_letter_code
_entity_poly.pdbx_strand_id
1 'polypeptide(L)'
;MTTAQLAKRLGVSQPRAVMIEKAEATGSITLESLERAAQALDCRLVYAFVPRKPLDTLVKERARLLAQKRLESASHTMALEAQGVETSDENEQLKRLVQQFIAKSSSKLWEDTD
;
A
#
# COMPACT_ATOMS: atom_id res chain seq x y z
N MET A 1 -7.55 20.82 28.27
CA MET A 1 -6.28 20.76 29.04
C MET A 1 -5.42 21.92 28.58
N THR A 2 -4.72 22.63 29.47
CA THR A 2 -3.81 23.71 29.05
C THR A 2 -2.47 23.13 28.60
N THR A 3 -1.71 23.87 27.79
CA THR A 3 -0.40 23.41 27.30
C THR A 3 0.60 23.16 28.44
N ALA A 4 0.47 23.89 29.55
CA ALA A 4 1.26 23.64 30.76
C ALA A 4 0.90 22.30 31.43
N GLN A 5 -0.38 21.92 31.45
CA GLN A 5 -0.83 20.62 31.97
C GLN A 5 -0.38 19.48 31.05
N LEU A 6 -0.43 19.67 29.72
CA LEU A 6 0.08 18.72 28.74
C LEU A 6 1.59 18.50 28.93
N ALA A 7 2.36 19.59 29.03
CA ALA A 7 3.79 19.56 29.26
C ALA A 7 4.16 18.78 30.53
N LYS A 8 3.42 19.03 31.62
CA LYS A 8 3.59 18.31 32.89
C LYS A 8 3.33 16.81 32.75
N ARG A 9 2.26 16.41 32.03
CA ARG A 9 1.94 15.00 31.78
C ARG A 9 2.98 14.32 30.88
N LEU A 10 3.47 15.03 29.86
CA LEU A 10 4.52 14.58 28.95
C LEU A 10 5.93 14.54 29.59
N GLY A 11 6.12 15.14 30.76
CA GLY A 11 7.44 15.30 31.38
C GLY A 11 8.38 16.23 30.60
N VAL A 12 7.84 17.20 29.85
CA VAL A 12 8.60 18.14 29.03
C VAL A 12 8.33 19.59 29.43
N SER A 13 9.15 20.53 28.94
CA SER A 13 8.90 21.96 29.14
C SER A 13 7.67 22.44 28.34
N GLN A 14 7.02 23.49 28.81
CA GLN A 14 5.86 24.08 28.12
C GLN A 14 6.15 24.48 26.66
N PRO A 15 7.31 25.11 26.32
CA PRO A 15 7.66 25.38 24.93
C PRO A 15 7.81 24.11 24.09
N ARG A 16 8.30 23.01 24.69
CA ARG A 16 8.43 21.73 23.99
C ARG A 16 7.08 21.10 23.70
N ALA A 17 6.11 21.21 24.62
CA ALA A 17 4.75 20.77 24.37
C ALA A 17 4.10 21.55 23.21
N VAL A 18 4.28 22.88 23.15
CA VAL A 18 3.82 23.70 22.02
C VAL A 18 4.46 23.23 20.70
N MET A 19 5.76 22.91 20.71
CA MET A 19 6.44 22.39 19.52
C MET A 19 5.91 21.03 19.08
N ILE A 20 5.51 20.16 20.02
CA ILE A 20 4.89 18.87 19.72
C ILE A 20 3.51 19.08 19.08
N GLU A 21 2.67 19.93 19.67
CA GLU A 21 1.35 20.30 19.11
C GLU A 21 1.49 20.88 17.69
N LYS A 22 2.46 21.78 17.49
CA LYS A 22 2.73 22.37 16.17
C LYS A 22 3.19 21.32 15.16
N ALA A 23 4.09 20.41 15.57
CA ALA A 23 4.60 19.35 14.70
C ALA A 23 3.50 18.35 14.32
N GLU A 24 2.55 18.07 15.22
CA GLU A 24 1.37 17.26 14.93
C GLU A 24 0.49 17.94 13.88
N ALA A 25 0.17 19.22 14.07
CA ALA A 25 -0.62 19.99 13.12
C ALA A 25 0.02 20.12 11.73
N THR A 26 1.35 20.20 11.65
CA THR A 26 2.09 20.25 10.38
C THR A 26 2.42 18.87 9.79
N GLY A 27 2.09 17.77 10.49
CA GLY A 27 2.42 16.41 10.07
C GLY A 27 3.90 16.06 10.10
N SER A 28 4.74 16.87 10.77
CA SER A 28 6.18 16.64 10.92
C SER A 28 6.54 15.93 12.22
N ILE A 29 5.56 15.58 13.04
CA ILE A 29 5.75 14.82 14.27
C ILE A 29 6.22 13.39 13.96
N THR A 30 7.13 12.86 14.77
CA THR A 30 7.54 11.46 14.68
C THR A 30 6.51 10.56 15.36
N LEU A 31 6.34 9.33 14.86
CA LEU A 31 5.44 8.33 15.49
C LEU A 31 5.81 8.10 16.96
N GLU A 32 7.11 8.07 17.29
CA GLU A 32 7.60 7.95 18.67
C GLU A 32 7.12 9.10 19.57
N SER A 33 7.11 10.33 19.06
CA SER A 33 6.63 11.49 19.84
C SER A 33 5.12 11.46 20.04
N LEU A 34 4.38 11.02 19.03
CA LEU A 34 2.93 10.83 19.11
C LEU A 34 2.57 9.68 20.07
N GLU A 35 3.35 8.61 20.08
CA GLU A 35 3.17 7.48 20.98
C GLU A 35 3.45 7.86 22.44
N ARG A 36 4.53 8.62 22.71
CA ARG A 36 4.78 9.18 24.05
C ARG A 36 3.65 10.11 24.52
N ALA A 37 3.09 10.89 23.60
CA ALA A 37 1.92 11.73 23.91
C ALA A 37 0.68 10.90 24.23
N ALA A 38 0.41 9.86 23.46
CA ALA A 38 -0.67 8.92 23.75
C ALA A 38 -0.50 8.28 25.14
N GLN A 39 0.69 7.75 25.45
CA GLN A 39 0.98 7.15 26.76
C GLN A 39 0.79 8.13 27.93
N ALA A 40 1.25 9.39 27.79
CA ALA A 40 1.06 10.43 28.80
C ALA A 40 -0.41 10.83 29.02
N LEU A 41 -1.27 10.56 28.04
CA LEU A 41 -2.71 10.76 28.08
C LEU A 41 -3.49 9.51 28.48
N ASP A 42 -2.80 8.42 28.85
CA ASP A 42 -3.39 7.10 29.10
C ASP A 42 -4.19 6.59 27.89
N CYS A 43 -3.61 6.78 26.70
CA CYS A 43 -4.18 6.41 25.41
C CYS A 43 -3.21 5.50 24.65
N ARG A 44 -3.75 4.78 23.67
CA ARG A 44 -2.97 3.93 22.75
C ARG A 44 -2.94 4.56 21.36
N LEU A 45 -1.76 4.69 20.78
CA LEU A 45 -1.62 5.06 19.36
C LEU A 45 -1.98 3.86 18.48
N VAL A 46 -2.88 4.07 17.51
CA VAL A 46 -3.25 3.08 16.48
C VAL A 46 -2.87 3.64 15.12
N TYR A 47 -1.98 2.95 14.40
CA TYR A 47 -1.55 3.31 13.05
C TYR A 47 -1.97 2.23 12.06
N ALA A 48 -2.66 2.63 10.99
CA ALA A 48 -3.16 1.72 9.97
C ALA A 48 -3.05 2.34 8.58
N PHE A 49 -2.64 1.53 7.61
CA PHE A 49 -2.76 1.88 6.19
C PHE A 49 -4.14 1.45 5.69
N VAL A 50 -4.93 2.42 5.25
CA VAL A 50 -6.24 2.16 4.62
C VAL A 50 -6.08 2.32 3.11
N PRO A 51 -6.27 1.25 2.32
CA PRO A 51 -6.22 1.34 0.86
C PRO A 51 -7.24 2.35 0.32
N ARG A 52 -6.83 3.15 -0.69
CA ARG A 52 -7.72 4.10 -1.38
C ARG A 52 -8.82 3.42 -2.22
N LYS A 53 -8.66 2.13 -2.51
CA LYS A 53 -9.61 1.30 -3.26
C LYS A 53 -9.79 -0.03 -2.51
N PRO A 54 -10.90 -0.75 -2.72
CA PRO A 54 -11.07 -2.09 -2.16
C PRO A 54 -9.90 -3.00 -2.52
N LEU A 55 -9.47 -3.83 -1.55
CA LEU A 55 -8.30 -4.70 -1.72
C LEU A 55 -8.46 -5.66 -2.90
N ASP A 56 -9.67 -6.19 -3.11
CA ASP A 56 -10.01 -7.05 -4.25
C ASP A 56 -9.77 -6.34 -5.60
N THR A 57 -10.10 -5.04 -5.68
CA THR A 57 -9.83 -4.23 -6.88
C THR A 57 -8.32 -4.09 -7.11
N LEU A 58 -7.55 -3.81 -6.06
CA LEU A 58 -6.08 -3.69 -6.17
C LEU A 58 -5.43 -5.00 -6.63
N VAL A 59 -5.86 -6.13 -6.07
CA VAL A 59 -5.37 -7.46 -6.45
C VAL A 59 -5.71 -7.78 -7.89
N LYS A 60 -6.94 -7.50 -8.34
CA LYS A 60 -7.37 -7.70 -9.74
C LYS A 60 -6.61 -6.80 -10.72
N GLU A 61 -6.41 -5.53 -10.38
CA GLU A 61 -5.62 -4.58 -11.17
C GLU A 61 -4.19 -5.10 -11.35
N ARG A 62 -3.54 -5.52 -10.26
CA ARG A 62 -2.18 -6.07 -10.31
C ARG A 62 -2.10 -7.39 -11.08
N ALA A 63 -3.05 -8.31 -10.87
CA ALA A 63 -3.12 -9.58 -11.61
C ALA A 63 -3.27 -9.36 -13.13
N ARG A 64 -4.05 -8.35 -13.52
CA ARG A 64 -4.23 -7.97 -14.93
C ARG A 64 -2.95 -7.44 -15.55
N LEU A 65 -2.23 -6.57 -14.85
CA LEU A 65 -0.95 -6.03 -15.31
C LEU A 65 0.08 -7.16 -15.52
N LEU A 66 0.17 -8.09 -14.57
CA LEU A 66 1.10 -9.21 -14.67
C LEU A 66 0.74 -10.17 -15.81
N ALA A 67 -0.57 -10.44 -16.00
CA ALA A 67 -1.05 -11.26 -17.11
C ALA A 67 -0.77 -10.62 -18.47
N GLN A 68 -0.94 -9.30 -18.59
CA GLN A 68 -0.59 -8.55 -19.80
C GLN A 68 0.90 -8.64 -20.10
N LYS A 69 1.78 -8.33 -19.14
CA LYS A 69 3.25 -8.42 -19.32
C LYS A 69 3.69 -9.82 -19.77
N ARG A 70 3.08 -10.86 -19.20
CA ARG A 70 3.38 -12.26 -19.57
C ARG A 70 2.87 -12.62 -20.96
N LEU A 71 1.68 -12.15 -21.33
CA LEU A 71 1.11 -12.38 -22.66
C LEU A 71 1.90 -11.62 -23.73
N GLU A 72 2.33 -10.39 -23.46
CA GLU A 72 3.21 -9.61 -24.35
C GLU A 72 4.56 -10.29 -24.58
N SER A 73 5.17 -10.83 -23.52
CA SER A 73 6.43 -11.58 -23.64
C SER A 73 6.25 -12.86 -24.47
N ALA A 74 5.12 -13.55 -24.29
CA ALA A 74 4.78 -14.74 -25.06
C ALA A 74 4.44 -14.41 -26.52
N SER A 75 3.71 -13.32 -26.77
CA SER A 75 3.34 -12.88 -28.12
C SER A 75 4.55 -12.39 -28.91
N HIS A 76 5.52 -11.72 -28.26
CA HIS A 76 6.82 -11.42 -28.87
C HIS A 76 7.56 -12.68 -29.31
N THR A 77 7.47 -13.77 -28.54
CA THR A 77 8.08 -15.06 -28.89
C THR A 77 7.31 -15.76 -30.01
N MET A 78 5.97 -15.77 -29.96
CA MET A 78 5.11 -16.40 -30.97
C MET A 78 5.09 -15.65 -32.32
N ALA A 79 5.27 -14.32 -32.30
CA ALA A 79 5.40 -13.51 -33.51
C ALA A 79 6.69 -13.86 -34.28
N LEU A 80 7.76 -14.26 -33.59
CA LEU A 80 8.98 -14.79 -34.21
C LEU A 80 8.76 -16.19 -34.82
N GLU A 81 7.74 -16.92 -34.36
CA GLU A 81 7.37 -18.27 -34.81
C GLU A 81 6.22 -18.28 -35.84
N ALA A 82 5.77 -17.11 -36.31
CA ALA A 82 4.71 -16.92 -37.31
C ALA A 82 3.35 -17.57 -36.97
N GLN A 83 3.00 -17.69 -35.69
CA GLN A 83 1.67 -18.07 -35.23
C GLN A 83 0.91 -16.86 -34.68
N GLY A 84 -0.01 -16.31 -35.48
CA GLY A 84 -0.95 -15.28 -35.03
C GLY A 84 -2.16 -15.93 -34.34
N VAL A 85 -2.42 -15.56 -33.09
CA VAL A 85 -3.65 -15.92 -32.36
C VAL A 85 -4.70 -14.85 -32.63
N GLU A 86 -5.98 -15.22 -32.82
CA GLU A 86 -7.06 -14.25 -32.98
C GLU A 86 -7.30 -13.44 -31.69
N THR A 87 -7.60 -12.14 -31.82
CA THR A 87 -7.75 -11.20 -30.69
C THR A 87 -8.87 -11.55 -29.70
N SER A 88 -9.83 -12.38 -30.11
CA SER A 88 -10.88 -12.91 -29.22
C SER A 88 -10.32 -13.96 -28.26
N ASP A 89 -9.42 -14.82 -28.73
CA ASP A 89 -8.79 -15.88 -27.94
C ASP A 89 -7.80 -15.31 -26.92
N GLU A 90 -7.09 -14.25 -27.29
CA GLU A 90 -6.16 -13.52 -26.40
C GLU A 90 -6.89 -12.96 -25.17
N ASN A 91 -8.10 -12.43 -25.35
CA ASN A 91 -8.90 -11.88 -24.26
C ASN A 91 -9.39 -12.96 -23.29
N GLU A 92 -9.79 -14.14 -23.79
CA GLU A 92 -10.11 -15.28 -22.93
C GLU A 92 -8.89 -15.78 -22.18
N GLN A 93 -7.75 -15.89 -22.86
CA GLN A 93 -6.50 -16.34 -22.28
C GLN A 93 -6.01 -15.39 -21.17
N LEU A 94 -6.14 -14.08 -21.37
CA LEU A 94 -5.88 -13.06 -20.35
C LEU A 94 -6.78 -13.25 -19.13
N LYS A 95 -8.10 -13.43 -19.31
CA LYS A 95 -9.03 -13.66 -18.19
C LYS A 95 -8.66 -14.90 -17.39
N ARG A 96 -8.30 -16.00 -18.06
CA ARG A 96 -7.86 -17.26 -17.40
C ARG A 96 -6.57 -17.05 -16.62
N LEU A 97 -5.59 -16.34 -17.18
CA LEU A 97 -4.33 -16.02 -16.51
C LEU A 97 -4.56 -15.15 -15.26
N VAL A 98 -5.42 -14.14 -15.35
CA VAL A 98 -5.79 -13.29 -14.19
C VAL A 98 -6.40 -14.13 -13.08
N GLN A 99 -7.37 -15.01 -13.38
CA GLN A 99 -7.96 -15.89 -12.38
C GLN A 99 -6.92 -16.85 -11.77
N GLN A 100 -6.00 -17.36 -12.59
CA GLN A 100 -4.93 -18.22 -12.10
C GLN A 100 -3.99 -17.47 -11.14
N PHE A 101 -3.63 -16.22 -11.43
CA PHE A 101 -2.79 -15.42 -10.55
C PHE A 101 -3.49 -15.14 -9.21
N ILE A 102 -4.77 -14.78 -9.24
CA ILE A 102 -5.57 -14.54 -8.03
C ILE A 102 -5.69 -15.82 -7.19
N ALA A 103 -5.89 -16.98 -7.82
CA ALA A 103 -6.11 -18.25 -7.13
C ALA A 103 -4.83 -18.91 -6.56
N LYS A 104 -3.68 -18.77 -7.24
CA LYS A 104 -2.46 -19.55 -6.92
C LYS A 104 -1.30 -18.76 -6.33
N SER A 105 -1.30 -17.43 -6.34
CA SER A 105 -0.12 -16.68 -5.90
C SER A 105 -0.43 -15.31 -5.35
N SER A 106 -0.50 -15.21 -4.02
CA SER A 106 -0.42 -13.93 -3.33
C SER A 106 0.98 -13.34 -3.39
N SER A 107 2.05 -14.14 -3.24
CA SER A 107 3.45 -13.65 -3.22
C SER A 107 3.95 -13.21 -4.60
N LYS A 108 3.82 -14.07 -5.62
CA LYS A 108 4.31 -13.76 -6.99
C LYS A 108 3.59 -12.61 -7.67
N LEU A 109 2.42 -12.19 -7.15
CA LEU A 109 1.70 -11.01 -7.63
C LEU A 109 2.51 -9.72 -7.39
N TRP A 110 3.35 -9.72 -6.37
CA TRP A 110 4.11 -8.55 -5.90
C TRP A 110 5.61 -8.65 -6.17
N GLU A 111 6.08 -9.74 -6.77
CA GLU A 111 7.45 -9.84 -7.27
C GLU A 111 7.54 -9.02 -8.56
N ASP A 112 8.22 -7.87 -8.52
CA ASP A 112 8.61 -7.14 -9.72
C ASP A 112 9.70 -7.96 -10.41
N THR A 113 9.32 -8.79 -11.39
CA THR A 113 10.28 -9.46 -12.28
C THR A 113 10.70 -8.42 -13.31
N ASP A 114 11.79 -7.71 -13.03
CA ASP A 114 12.59 -7.00 -14.04
C ASP A 114 13.34 -8.00 -14.92
#